data_AF-A0AAE7P7S8-F1
#
_entry.id   AF-A0AAE7P7S8-F1
#
_cell.length_a   1.000
_cell.length_b   1.000
_cell.length_c   1.000
_cell.angle_alpha   90.00
_cell.angle_beta   90.00
_cell.angle_gamma   90.00
#
_symmetry.space_group_name_H-M   'P 1'
#
loop_
_entity.id
_entity.type
_entity.pdbx_description
1 polymer ?
#
loop_
_entity_poly.entity_id
_entity_poly.type
_entity_poly.pdbx_seq_one_letter_code
_entity_poly.pdbx_strand_id
1 'polypeptide(L)'
;MDIFFIGHRDPIFSLIILFSIILMIAALSYAWGIFSSKDEKKRIEKFIRKFDSKDGISSEHKQMLQSPEIDAQSLCMLGQTFAKNGDFEKSISVYLIALGKVRDKNEKEFILNELGEVYFKAGFLKKASEVFEKVLELSPRNVLALRFLTMIDEKLKNYKEALYALNSLEELGVNVKDQKAYIKAISTLDDRNLSFNEKVEILSRLSQNFELLRRMILALFIRHNENLENLKDFARFEDVIDLLYNLKTPINLSDPKYKSLFYAKGDIDELCEIYGFELNVIKKLKDAKFEAAGLSFNYVCKSCKNSFPMHFYRCPVCHELGSVKILSHITEKPSEDSNTF
;
A
#
# COMPACT_ATOMS: atom_id res chain seq x y z
N MET A 1 -8.58 61.37 -34.69
CA MET A 1 -8.71 60.15 -33.87
C MET A 1 -9.80 60.44 -32.85
N ASP A 2 -11.06 60.19 -33.18
CA ASP A 2 -12.18 60.33 -32.24
C ASP A 2 -13.33 59.43 -32.71
N ILE A 3 -13.16 58.12 -32.53
CA ILE A 3 -14.21 57.12 -32.71
C ILE A 3 -14.15 56.21 -31.49
N PHE A 4 -14.30 56.75 -30.28
CA PHE A 4 -14.40 55.95 -29.05
C PHE A 4 -15.05 56.74 -27.89
N PHE A 5 -16.22 57.32 -28.11
CA PHE A 5 -17.08 57.76 -27.00
C PHE A 5 -18.54 57.45 -27.32
N ILE A 6 -18.90 56.17 -27.15
CA ILE A 6 -20.31 55.76 -27.01
C ILE A 6 -20.75 56.21 -25.62
N GLY A 7 -21.73 57.10 -25.55
CA GLY A 7 -22.35 57.57 -24.32
C GLY A 7 -23.03 56.43 -23.57
N HIS A 8 -22.32 55.84 -22.60
CA HIS A 8 -22.86 54.85 -21.67
C HIS A 8 -23.76 55.52 -20.63
N ARG A 9 -25.05 55.66 -20.91
CA ARG A 9 -26.10 55.96 -19.90
C ARG A 9 -27.45 55.30 -20.16
N ASP A 10 -27.50 54.23 -20.96
CA ASP A 10 -28.74 53.47 -21.14
C ASP A 10 -28.66 52.12 -20.38
N PRO A 11 -29.39 51.93 -19.27
CA PRO A 11 -29.31 50.71 -18.46
C PRO A 11 -29.73 49.46 -19.25
N ILE A 12 -30.54 49.61 -20.29
CA ILE A 12 -30.97 48.53 -21.20
C ILE A 12 -29.78 48.02 -22.03
N PHE A 13 -28.91 48.91 -22.51
CA PHE A 13 -27.75 48.53 -23.33
C PHE A 13 -26.72 47.73 -22.52
N SER A 14 -26.47 48.13 -21.28
CA SER A 14 -25.63 47.35 -20.35
C SER A 14 -26.21 45.97 -20.06
N LEU A 15 -27.55 45.85 -19.96
CA LEU A 15 -28.23 44.57 -19.78
C LEU A 15 -28.04 43.65 -21.00
N ILE A 16 -28.17 44.21 -22.21
CA ILE A 16 -27.97 43.47 -23.47
C ILE A 16 -26.53 42.95 -23.58
N ILE A 17 -25.53 43.75 -23.19
CA ILE A 17 -24.12 43.32 -23.16
C ILE A 17 -23.89 42.21 -22.14
N LEU A 18 -24.48 42.30 -20.94
CA LEU A 18 -24.36 41.25 -19.93
C LEU A 18 -24.94 39.92 -20.43
N PHE A 19 -26.16 39.95 -21.00
CA PHE A 19 -26.81 38.75 -21.53
C PHE A 19 -26.06 38.16 -22.73
N SER A 20 -25.50 39.00 -23.61
CA SER A 20 -24.71 38.51 -24.74
C SER A 20 -23.40 37.86 -24.29
N ILE A 21 -22.73 38.40 -23.26
CA ILE A 21 -21.55 37.78 -22.65
C ILE A 21 -21.90 36.44 -22.00
N ILE A 22 -23.00 36.38 -21.23
CA ILE A 22 -23.45 35.12 -20.61
C ILE A 22 -23.78 34.07 -21.67
N LEU A 23 -24.51 34.46 -22.73
CA LEU A 23 -24.84 33.58 -23.85
C LEU A 23 -23.58 33.09 -24.57
N MET A 24 -22.59 33.98 -24.78
CA MET A 24 -21.32 33.64 -25.40
C MET A 24 -20.52 32.66 -24.54
N ILE A 25 -20.45 32.88 -23.23
CA ILE A 25 -19.79 31.95 -22.29
C ILE A 25 -20.50 30.60 -22.29
N ALA A 26 -21.84 30.57 -22.29
CA ALA A 26 -22.62 29.33 -22.35
C ALA A 26 -22.39 28.58 -23.67
N ALA A 27 -22.38 29.28 -24.81
CA ALA A 27 -22.11 28.70 -26.12
C ALA A 27 -20.68 28.16 -26.24
N LEU A 28 -19.69 28.91 -25.75
CA LEU A 28 -18.28 28.48 -25.69
C LEU A 28 -18.12 27.27 -24.77
N SER A 29 -18.76 27.27 -23.60
CA SER A 29 -18.75 26.14 -22.67
C SER A 29 -19.37 24.88 -23.29
N TYR A 30 -20.50 25.02 -23.98
CA TYR A 30 -21.16 23.91 -24.67
C TYR A 30 -20.31 23.35 -25.83
N ALA A 31 -19.78 24.23 -26.69
CA ALA A 31 -18.90 23.83 -27.78
C ALA A 31 -17.62 23.15 -27.27
N TRP A 32 -17.03 23.68 -26.20
CA TRP A 32 -15.89 23.08 -25.52
C TRP A 32 -16.23 21.72 -24.91
N GLY A 33 -17.42 21.57 -24.31
CA GLY A 33 -17.91 20.29 -23.79
C GLY A 33 -18.03 19.21 -24.86
N ILE A 34 -18.60 19.53 -26.03
CA ILE A 34 -18.68 18.59 -27.16
C ILE A 34 -17.28 18.23 -27.65
N PHE A 35 -16.41 19.21 -27.87
CA PHE A 35 -15.05 18.97 -28.33
C PHE A 35 -14.25 18.10 -27.34
N SER A 36 -14.30 18.45 -26.06
CA SER A 36 -13.67 17.71 -24.96
C SER A 36 -14.18 16.27 -24.88
N SER A 37 -15.49 16.04 -25.05
CA SER A 37 -16.06 14.68 -25.02
C SER A 37 -15.55 13.79 -26.17
N LYS A 38 -15.36 14.36 -27.37
CA LYS A 38 -14.79 13.62 -28.52
C LYS A 38 -13.32 13.28 -28.30
N ASP A 39 -12.55 14.22 -27.76
CA ASP A 39 -11.15 14.00 -27.44
C ASP A 39 -10.97 12.98 -26.31
N GLU A 40 -11.81 13.02 -25.27
CA GLU A 40 -11.83 12.04 -24.19
C GLU A 40 -12.11 10.64 -24.73
N LYS A 41 -13.13 10.49 -25.60
CA LYS A 41 -13.45 9.20 -26.22
C LYS A 41 -12.26 8.63 -27.01
N LYS A 42 -11.60 9.45 -27.83
CA LYS A 42 -10.38 9.04 -28.55
C LYS A 42 -9.24 8.64 -27.62
N ARG A 43 -9.07 9.37 -26.50
CA ARG A 43 -8.06 9.03 -25.48
C ARG A 43 -8.35 7.68 -24.83
N ILE A 44 -9.61 7.39 -24.50
CA ILE A 44 -10.04 6.11 -23.94
C ILE A 44 -9.86 4.98 -24.96
N GLU A 45 -10.24 5.18 -26.23
CA GLU A 45 -10.00 4.17 -27.29
C GLU A 45 -8.52 3.87 -27.47
N LYS A 46 -7.66 4.91 -27.45
CA LYS A 46 -6.20 4.74 -27.50
C LYS A 46 -5.68 4.01 -26.26
N PHE A 47 -6.22 4.32 -25.08
CA PHE A 47 -5.93 3.62 -23.84
C PHE A 47 -6.30 2.14 -23.96
N ILE A 48 -7.54 1.80 -24.32
CA ILE A 48 -7.98 0.41 -24.48
C ILE A 48 -7.05 -0.37 -25.42
N ARG A 49 -6.72 0.20 -26.58
CA ARG A 49 -5.78 -0.44 -27.53
C ARG A 49 -4.38 -0.64 -26.98
N LYS A 50 -3.89 0.24 -26.10
CA LYS A 50 -2.58 0.10 -25.44
C LYS A 50 -2.58 -1.08 -24.45
N PHE A 51 -3.71 -1.32 -23.79
CA PHE A 51 -3.83 -2.30 -22.71
C PHE A 51 -4.42 -3.65 -23.15
N ASP A 52 -5.06 -3.72 -24.32
CA ASP A 52 -5.62 -4.93 -24.89
C ASP A 52 -4.50 -5.92 -25.28
N SER A 53 -4.35 -6.98 -24.50
CA SER A 53 -3.50 -8.14 -24.84
C SER A 53 -4.29 -9.12 -25.72
N LYS A 54 -3.62 -9.73 -26.70
CA LYS A 54 -4.25 -10.74 -27.57
C LYS A 54 -4.59 -12.05 -26.84
N ASP A 55 -4.01 -12.25 -25.67
CA ASP A 55 -3.94 -13.58 -25.03
C ASP A 55 -4.97 -13.81 -23.91
N GLY A 56 -5.75 -12.80 -23.51
CA GLY A 56 -6.67 -12.93 -22.37
C GLY A 56 -7.96 -13.70 -22.67
N ILE A 57 -8.63 -13.38 -23.78
CA ILE A 57 -9.90 -13.99 -24.21
C ILE A 57 -9.83 -14.22 -25.73
N SER A 58 -10.32 -15.36 -26.22
CA SER A 58 -10.32 -15.64 -27.66
C SER A 58 -11.14 -14.59 -28.43
N SER A 59 -10.77 -14.37 -29.69
CA SER A 59 -11.44 -13.38 -30.55
C SER A 59 -12.95 -13.59 -30.65
N GLU A 60 -13.40 -14.84 -30.69
CA GLU A 60 -14.82 -15.22 -30.72
C GLU A 60 -15.55 -14.77 -29.45
N HIS A 61 -15.02 -15.10 -28.27
CA HIS A 61 -15.62 -14.67 -27.00
C HIS A 61 -15.59 -13.15 -26.85
N LYS A 62 -14.53 -12.45 -27.31
CA LYS A 62 -14.50 -10.97 -27.32
C LYS A 62 -15.65 -10.41 -28.16
N GLN A 63 -15.94 -10.98 -29.32
CA GLN A 63 -17.08 -10.55 -30.16
C GLN A 63 -18.42 -10.79 -29.47
N MET A 64 -18.60 -11.95 -28.83
CA MET A 64 -19.81 -12.24 -28.04
C MET A 64 -20.02 -11.20 -26.93
N LEU A 65 -18.97 -10.91 -26.16
CA LEU A 65 -19.00 -9.94 -25.06
C LEU A 65 -19.22 -8.50 -25.55
N GLN A 66 -18.90 -8.19 -26.80
CA GLN A 66 -19.17 -6.90 -27.44
C GLN A 66 -20.62 -6.76 -27.93
N SER A 67 -21.42 -7.82 -27.93
CA SER A 67 -22.83 -7.79 -28.33
C SER A 67 -23.61 -6.69 -27.59
N PRO A 68 -24.55 -5.98 -28.26
CA PRO A 68 -25.43 -5.00 -27.61
C PRO A 68 -26.28 -5.56 -26.47
N GLU A 69 -26.53 -6.87 -26.46
CA GLU A 69 -27.34 -7.55 -25.44
C GLU A 69 -26.65 -7.61 -24.07
N ILE A 70 -25.32 -7.50 -24.05
CA ILE A 70 -24.53 -7.57 -22.81
C ILE A 70 -24.20 -6.14 -22.39
N ASP A 71 -24.78 -5.69 -21.28
CA ASP A 71 -24.50 -4.36 -20.73
C ASP A 71 -23.15 -4.29 -19.99
N ALA A 72 -22.71 -3.07 -19.70
CA ALA A 72 -21.45 -2.84 -18.99
C ALA A 72 -21.48 -3.39 -17.56
N GLN A 73 -22.64 -3.37 -16.90
CA GLN A 73 -22.80 -3.86 -15.53
C GLN A 73 -22.56 -5.37 -15.43
N SER A 74 -23.10 -6.15 -16.36
CA SER A 74 -22.90 -7.59 -16.47
C SER A 74 -21.43 -7.92 -16.74
N LEU A 75 -20.77 -7.13 -17.60
CA LEU A 75 -19.32 -7.25 -17.82
C LEU A 75 -18.53 -6.95 -16.55
N CYS A 76 -18.91 -5.92 -15.78
CA CYS A 76 -18.26 -5.64 -14.50
C CYS A 76 -18.36 -6.83 -13.54
N MET A 77 -19.55 -7.42 -13.37
CA MET A 77 -19.74 -8.60 -12.52
C MET A 77 -18.88 -9.78 -12.98
N LEU A 78 -18.78 -10.00 -14.30
CA LEU A 78 -17.94 -11.04 -14.89
C LEU A 78 -16.44 -10.76 -14.63
N GLY A 79 -16.01 -9.52 -14.81
CA GLY A 79 -14.65 -9.06 -14.53
C GLY A 79 -14.26 -9.27 -13.06
N GLN A 80 -15.14 -8.91 -12.12
CA GLN A 80 -14.97 -9.17 -10.68
C GLN A 80 -14.87 -10.66 -10.38
N THR A 81 -15.68 -11.49 -11.03
CA THR A 81 -15.67 -12.95 -10.84
C THR A 81 -14.33 -13.54 -11.29
N PHE A 82 -13.84 -13.17 -12.48
CA PHE A 82 -12.52 -13.59 -12.94
C PHE A 82 -11.40 -13.11 -12.01
N ALA A 83 -11.47 -11.85 -11.54
CA ALA A 83 -10.47 -11.32 -10.60
C ALA A 83 -10.42 -12.10 -9.28
N LYS A 84 -11.59 -12.46 -8.72
CA LYS A 84 -11.68 -13.26 -7.49
C LYS A 84 -11.14 -14.68 -7.67
N ASN A 85 -11.30 -15.26 -8.86
CA ASN A 85 -10.75 -16.58 -9.20
C ASN A 85 -9.25 -16.56 -9.53
N GLY A 86 -8.62 -15.37 -9.57
CA GLY A 86 -7.21 -15.21 -9.98
C GLY A 86 -6.97 -15.21 -11.49
N ASP A 87 -8.03 -15.26 -12.30
CA ASP A 87 -8.00 -15.18 -13.76
C ASP A 87 -7.81 -13.71 -14.22
N PHE A 88 -6.66 -13.11 -13.87
CA PHE A 88 -6.43 -11.68 -14.07
C PHE A 88 -6.46 -11.25 -15.54
N GLU A 89 -5.89 -12.02 -16.46
CA GLU A 89 -5.88 -11.68 -17.91
C GLU A 89 -7.29 -11.63 -18.51
N LYS A 90 -8.17 -12.56 -18.11
CA LYS A 90 -9.58 -12.56 -18.52
C LYS A 90 -10.30 -11.36 -17.91
N SER A 91 -10.10 -11.12 -16.62
CA SER A 91 -10.69 -9.98 -15.91
C SER A 91 -10.34 -8.65 -16.58
N ILE A 92 -9.05 -8.44 -16.87
CA ILE A 92 -8.54 -7.27 -17.61
C ILE A 92 -9.25 -7.13 -18.96
N SER A 93 -9.32 -8.21 -19.73
CA SER A 93 -9.97 -8.21 -21.05
C SER A 93 -11.45 -7.80 -20.96
N VAL A 94 -12.18 -8.36 -19.99
CA VAL A 94 -13.60 -8.03 -19.76
C VAL A 94 -13.78 -6.56 -19.36
N TYR A 95 -12.95 -6.04 -18.45
CA TYR A 95 -13.02 -4.63 -18.04
C TYR A 95 -12.68 -3.66 -19.16
N LEU A 96 -11.74 -4.01 -20.04
CA LEU A 96 -11.44 -3.19 -21.24
C LEU A 96 -12.63 -3.14 -22.21
N ILE A 97 -13.36 -4.25 -22.38
CA ILE A 97 -14.60 -4.28 -23.17
C ILE A 97 -15.68 -3.43 -22.50
N ALA A 98 -15.86 -3.56 -21.18
CA ALA A 98 -16.81 -2.77 -20.42
C ALA A 98 -16.53 -1.26 -20.55
N LEU A 99 -15.26 -0.86 -20.42
CA LEU A 99 -14.81 0.52 -20.54
C LEU A 99 -15.14 1.12 -21.93
N GLY A 100 -15.11 0.31 -22.98
CA GLY A 100 -15.47 0.72 -24.34
C GLY A 100 -16.98 0.93 -24.55
N LYS A 101 -17.83 0.36 -23.69
CA LYS A 101 -19.30 0.46 -23.79
C LYS A 101 -19.87 1.64 -23.01
N VAL A 102 -19.20 2.08 -21.95
CA VAL A 102 -19.70 3.13 -21.06
C VAL A 102 -19.46 4.54 -21.60
N ARG A 103 -20.43 5.42 -21.37
CA ARG A 103 -20.32 6.86 -21.68
C ARG A 103 -20.31 7.71 -20.42
N ASP A 104 -21.05 7.28 -19.40
CA ASP A 104 -21.15 7.96 -18.13
C ASP A 104 -19.78 8.03 -17.42
N LYS A 105 -19.54 9.18 -16.77
CA LYS A 105 -18.26 9.45 -16.11
C LYS A 105 -18.07 8.58 -14.86
N ASN A 106 -19.12 8.38 -14.07
CA ASN A 106 -19.03 7.62 -12.83
C ASN A 106 -18.86 6.13 -13.11
N GLU A 107 -19.54 5.61 -14.14
CA GLU A 107 -19.34 4.22 -14.60
C GLU A 107 -17.90 3.99 -15.11
N LYS A 108 -17.35 4.93 -15.90
CA LYS A 108 -15.95 4.87 -16.34
C LYS A 108 -14.98 4.87 -15.17
N GLU A 109 -15.19 5.76 -14.21
CA GLU A 109 -14.37 5.84 -12.99
C GLU A 109 -14.40 4.51 -12.22
N PHE A 110 -15.59 3.94 -12.03
CA PHE A 110 -15.75 2.64 -11.39
C PHE A 110 -14.98 1.53 -12.12
N ILE A 111 -15.15 1.41 -13.44
CA ILE A 111 -14.46 0.38 -14.25
C ILE A 111 -12.94 0.57 -14.22
N LEU A 112 -12.45 1.81 -14.27
CA LEU A 112 -11.02 2.10 -14.20
C LEU A 112 -10.44 1.76 -12.82
N ASN A 113 -11.16 2.02 -11.73
CA ASN A 113 -10.74 1.62 -10.39
C ASN A 113 -10.61 0.10 -10.27
N GLU A 114 -11.62 -0.63 -10.74
CA GLU A 114 -11.61 -2.09 -10.77
C GLU A 114 -10.46 -2.64 -11.63
N LEU A 115 -10.27 -2.09 -12.83
CA LEU A 115 -9.17 -2.47 -13.73
C LEU A 115 -7.80 -2.21 -13.09
N GLY A 116 -7.63 -1.06 -12.43
CA GLY A 116 -6.40 -0.70 -11.73
C GLY A 116 -6.09 -1.67 -10.58
N GLU A 117 -7.11 -2.05 -9.80
CA GLU A 117 -6.97 -3.03 -8.73
C GLU A 117 -6.60 -4.42 -9.28
N VAL A 118 -7.16 -4.84 -10.41
CA VAL A 118 -6.79 -6.09 -11.07
C VAL A 118 -5.34 -6.06 -11.54
N TYR A 119 -4.89 -5.00 -12.21
CA TYR A 119 -3.48 -4.87 -12.60
C TYR A 119 -2.54 -4.88 -11.39
N PHE A 120 -2.95 -4.24 -10.29
CA PHE A 120 -2.19 -4.23 -9.04
C PHE A 120 -2.07 -5.63 -8.43
N LYS A 121 -3.17 -6.38 -8.34
CA LYS A 121 -3.19 -7.77 -7.84
C LYS A 121 -2.41 -8.73 -8.74
N ALA A 122 -2.44 -8.51 -10.04
CA ALA A 122 -1.65 -9.26 -11.02
C ALA A 122 -0.15 -8.93 -10.98
N GLY A 123 0.28 -7.93 -10.19
CA GLY A 123 1.68 -7.52 -10.07
C GLY A 123 2.16 -6.59 -11.19
N PHE A 124 1.29 -6.16 -12.11
CA PHE A 124 1.63 -5.22 -13.17
C PHE A 124 1.61 -3.77 -12.66
N LEU A 125 2.49 -3.45 -11.72
CA LEU A 125 2.49 -2.18 -10.97
C LEU A 125 2.52 -0.92 -11.85
N LYS A 126 3.34 -0.89 -12.91
CA LYS A 126 3.40 0.26 -13.83
C LYS A 126 2.08 0.46 -14.58
N LYS A 127 1.47 -0.63 -15.07
CA LYS A 127 0.16 -0.59 -15.73
C LYS A 127 -0.93 -0.13 -14.77
N ALA A 128 -0.89 -0.61 -13.52
CA ALA A 128 -1.80 -0.16 -12.48
C ALA A 128 -1.65 1.36 -12.22
N SER A 129 -0.42 1.88 -12.14
CA SER A 129 -0.16 3.32 -11.98
C SER A 129 -0.83 4.13 -13.08
N GLU A 130 -0.59 3.77 -14.34
CA GLU A 130 -1.18 4.48 -15.48
C GLU A 130 -2.73 4.46 -15.46
N VAL A 131 -3.33 3.37 -14.99
CA VAL A 131 -4.78 3.26 -14.85
C VAL A 131 -5.29 4.16 -13.72
N PHE A 132 -4.63 4.17 -12.55
CA PHE A 132 -5.02 5.03 -11.43
C PHE A 132 -4.75 6.51 -11.69
N GLU A 133 -3.69 6.86 -12.42
CA GLU A 133 -3.48 8.21 -12.94
C GLU A 133 -4.64 8.61 -13.86
N LYS A 134 -5.14 7.68 -14.69
CA LYS A 134 -6.31 7.93 -15.52
C LYS A 134 -7.59 8.13 -14.70
N VAL A 135 -7.73 7.43 -13.57
CA VAL A 135 -8.81 7.71 -12.60
C VAL A 135 -8.69 9.13 -12.05
N LEU A 136 -7.49 9.57 -11.66
CA LEU A 136 -7.28 10.93 -11.13
C LEU A 136 -7.48 12.03 -12.18
N GLU A 137 -7.22 11.77 -13.47
CA GLU A 137 -7.58 12.69 -14.55
C GLU A 137 -9.10 12.91 -14.63
N LEU A 138 -9.91 11.86 -14.37
CA LEU A 138 -11.36 11.96 -14.34
C LEU A 138 -11.86 12.58 -13.03
N SER A 139 -11.30 12.11 -11.91
CA SER A 139 -11.73 12.44 -10.56
C SER A 139 -10.51 12.69 -9.67
N PRO A 140 -10.01 13.94 -9.62
CA PRO A 140 -8.77 14.29 -8.91
C PRO A 140 -8.78 14.03 -7.41
N ARG A 141 -9.97 13.91 -6.80
CA ARG A 141 -10.16 13.66 -5.36
C ARG A 141 -10.46 12.18 -5.05
N ASN A 142 -10.22 11.26 -5.99
CA ASN A 142 -10.48 9.84 -5.78
C ASN A 142 -9.48 9.26 -4.75
N VAL A 143 -9.98 8.99 -3.54
CA VAL A 143 -9.20 8.46 -2.41
C VAL A 143 -8.65 7.07 -2.71
N LEU A 144 -9.39 6.23 -3.43
CA LEU A 144 -8.97 4.86 -3.73
C LEU A 144 -7.77 4.84 -4.68
N ALA A 145 -7.82 5.63 -5.76
CA ALA A 145 -6.71 5.78 -6.70
C ALA A 145 -5.46 6.32 -6.02
N LEU A 146 -5.58 7.36 -5.18
CA LEU A 146 -4.45 7.88 -4.41
C LEU A 146 -3.84 6.83 -3.47
N ARG A 147 -4.67 6.03 -2.78
CA ARG A 147 -4.18 4.93 -1.92
C ARG A 147 -3.41 3.89 -2.72
N PHE A 148 -3.93 3.47 -3.87
CA PHE A 148 -3.24 2.51 -4.72
C PHE A 148 -1.94 3.07 -5.29
N LEU A 149 -1.93 4.33 -5.76
CA LEU A 149 -0.71 4.99 -6.23
C LEU A 149 0.35 5.06 -5.13
N THR A 150 -0.01 5.45 -3.90
CA THR A 150 0.93 5.38 -2.77
C THR A 150 1.54 3.99 -2.60
N MET A 151 0.72 2.93 -2.66
CA MET A 151 1.21 1.55 -2.51
C MET A 151 2.06 1.07 -3.69
N ILE A 152 1.71 1.51 -4.91
CA ILE A 152 2.46 1.21 -6.13
C ILE A 152 3.82 1.89 -6.07
N ASP A 153 3.86 3.19 -5.78
CA ASP A 153 5.09 3.97 -5.67
C ASP A 153 5.97 3.49 -4.52
N GLU A 154 5.39 3.09 -3.38
CA GLU A 154 6.10 2.42 -2.29
C GLU A 154 6.83 1.16 -2.79
N LYS A 155 6.15 0.30 -3.55
CA LYS A 155 6.72 -0.95 -4.12
C LYS A 155 7.76 -0.68 -5.21
N LEU A 156 7.58 0.39 -5.98
CA LEU A 156 8.51 0.80 -7.04
C LEU A 156 9.69 1.64 -6.52
N LYS A 157 9.71 1.97 -5.22
CA LYS A 157 10.69 2.85 -4.57
C LYS A 157 10.65 4.30 -5.06
N ASN A 158 9.52 4.74 -5.60
CA ASN A 158 9.23 6.12 -5.97
C ASN A 158 8.77 6.90 -4.73
N TYR A 159 9.67 7.07 -3.75
CA TYR A 159 9.28 7.57 -2.43
C TYR A 159 8.75 9.01 -2.44
N LYS A 160 9.18 9.83 -3.39
CA LYS A 160 8.71 11.23 -3.51
C LYS A 160 7.26 11.27 -3.97
N GLU A 161 6.95 10.50 -5.01
CA GLU A 161 5.63 10.34 -5.60
C GLU A 161 4.65 9.75 -4.58
N ALA A 162 5.08 8.71 -3.85
CA ALA A 162 4.30 8.14 -2.75
C ALA A 162 3.95 9.19 -1.67
N LEU A 163 4.91 10.05 -1.29
CA LEU A 163 4.68 11.12 -0.33
C LEU A 163 3.76 12.22 -0.87
N TYR A 164 3.84 12.56 -2.17
CA TYR A 164 2.90 13.50 -2.79
C TYR A 164 1.47 12.96 -2.76
N ALA A 165 1.26 11.70 -3.14
CA ALA A 165 -0.06 11.06 -3.06
C ALA A 165 -0.59 11.03 -1.61
N LEU A 166 0.28 10.78 -0.62
CA LEU A 166 -0.10 10.85 0.80
C LEU A 166 -0.46 12.27 1.25
N ASN A 167 0.22 13.31 0.75
CA ASN A 167 -0.16 14.69 1.06
C ASN A 167 -1.54 15.02 0.50
N SER A 168 -1.85 14.61 -0.73
CA SER A 168 -3.19 14.75 -1.29
C SER A 168 -4.24 14.00 -0.47
N LEU A 169 -3.94 12.80 0.02
CA LEU A 169 -4.84 12.07 0.92
C LEU A 169 -5.07 12.79 2.26
N GLU A 170 -4.04 13.41 2.82
CA GLU A 170 -4.13 14.20 4.05
C GLU A 170 -5.03 15.43 3.87
N GLU A 171 -4.91 16.13 2.74
CA GLU A 171 -5.78 17.26 2.36
C GLU A 171 -7.25 16.84 2.20
N LEU A 172 -7.50 15.56 1.88
CA LEU A 172 -8.83 14.97 1.84
C LEU A 172 -9.32 14.47 3.22
N GLY A 173 -8.55 14.70 4.29
CA GLY A 173 -8.89 14.33 5.66
C GLY A 173 -8.58 12.88 6.03
N VAL A 174 -7.82 12.15 5.21
CA VAL A 174 -7.41 10.77 5.53
C VAL A 174 -6.22 10.83 6.48
N ASN A 175 -6.28 10.08 7.59
CA ASN A 175 -5.12 9.93 8.47
C ASN A 175 -4.04 9.09 7.79
N VAL A 176 -2.94 9.74 7.45
CA VAL A 176 -1.80 9.15 6.74
C VAL A 176 -0.49 9.21 7.54
N LYS A 177 -0.58 9.53 8.84
CA LYS A 177 0.59 9.79 9.70
C LYS A 177 1.57 8.62 9.71
N ASP A 178 1.05 7.41 9.89
CA ASP A 178 1.85 6.18 9.98
C ASP A 178 2.47 5.82 8.63
N GLN A 179 1.71 5.97 7.54
CA GLN A 179 2.16 5.71 6.18
C GLN A 179 3.29 6.67 5.79
N LYS A 180 3.17 7.96 6.13
CA LYS A 180 4.24 8.95 5.89
C LYS A 180 5.49 8.61 6.68
N ALA A 181 5.36 8.22 7.95
CA ALA A 181 6.49 7.83 8.78
C ALA A 181 7.19 6.59 8.21
N TYR A 182 6.42 5.58 7.80
CA TYR A 182 6.95 4.37 7.20
C TYR A 182 7.66 4.61 5.87
N ILE A 183 7.06 5.36 4.93
CA ILE A 183 7.69 5.68 3.64
C ILE A 183 8.98 6.48 3.82
N LYS A 184 9.00 7.45 4.73
CA LYS A 184 10.22 8.18 5.08
C LYS A 184 11.29 7.24 5.65
N ALA A 185 10.92 6.32 6.54
CA ALA A 185 11.86 5.37 7.12
C ALA A 185 12.49 4.43 6.09
N ILE A 186 11.69 3.82 5.19
CA ILE A 186 12.24 2.97 4.12
C ILE A 186 13.08 3.77 3.13
N SER A 187 12.71 5.01 2.82
CA SER A 187 13.52 5.92 2.00
C SER A 187 14.87 6.24 2.66
N THR A 188 14.89 6.49 3.97
CA THR A 188 16.12 6.72 4.76
C THR A 188 17.02 5.48 4.79
N LEU A 189 16.44 4.29 4.90
CA LEU A 189 17.20 3.03 4.90
C LEU A 189 17.85 2.76 3.55
N ASP A 190 17.14 3.05 2.45
CA ASP A 190 17.63 2.87 1.08
C ASP A 190 18.66 3.93 0.65
N ASP A 191 18.70 5.08 1.32
CA ASP A 191 19.69 6.13 1.02
C ASP A 191 21.11 5.67 1.37
N ARG A 192 22.00 5.67 0.38
CA ARG A 192 23.40 5.25 0.52
C ARG A 192 24.30 6.35 1.04
N ASN A 193 23.85 7.60 1.00
CA ASN A 193 24.64 8.76 1.44
C ASN A 193 24.56 8.97 2.96
N LEU A 194 23.54 8.39 3.61
CA LEU A 194 23.36 8.48 5.06
C LEU A 194 24.19 7.42 5.78
N SER A 195 24.93 7.85 6.80
CA SER A 195 25.61 6.96 7.75
C SER A 195 24.63 6.19 8.63
N PHE A 196 25.11 5.13 9.28
CA PHE A 196 24.31 4.34 10.23
C PHE A 196 23.68 5.22 11.32
N ASN A 197 24.47 6.12 11.93
CA ASN A 197 24.01 6.98 13.02
C ASN A 197 22.93 7.96 12.56
N GLU A 198 23.08 8.57 11.38
CA GLU A 198 22.08 9.46 10.80
C GLU A 198 20.77 8.71 10.52
N LYS A 199 20.86 7.47 10.00
CA LYS A 199 19.68 6.61 9.78
C LYS A 199 18.97 6.33 11.10
N VAL A 200 19.69 5.92 12.14
CA VAL A 200 19.11 5.65 13.46
C VAL A 200 18.44 6.89 14.03
N GLU A 201 19.08 8.06 13.97
CA GLU A 201 18.52 9.31 14.48
C GLU A 201 17.21 9.70 13.77
N ILE A 202 17.18 9.61 12.44
CA ILE A 202 15.98 9.89 11.65
C ILE A 202 14.87 8.89 12.01
N LEU A 203 15.18 7.59 12.07
CA LEU A 203 14.20 6.56 12.42
C LEU A 203 13.67 6.74 13.85
N SER A 204 14.51 7.09 14.82
CA SER A 204 14.11 7.38 16.21
C SER A 204 13.09 8.52 16.27
N ARG A 205 13.33 9.62 15.55
CA ARG A 205 12.37 10.74 15.45
C ARG A 205 11.04 10.30 14.82
N LEU A 206 11.10 9.53 13.72
CA LEU A 206 9.91 9.02 13.04
C LEU A 206 9.13 8.00 13.89
N SER A 207 9.81 7.27 14.79
CA SER A 207 9.20 6.23 15.62
C SER A 207 8.15 6.77 16.62
N GLN A 208 8.17 8.06 16.90
CA GLN A 208 7.13 8.75 17.68
C GLN A 208 5.77 8.75 16.96
N ASN A 209 5.79 8.62 15.64
CA ASN A 209 4.59 8.55 14.81
C ASN A 209 4.19 7.10 14.53
N PHE A 210 5.15 6.23 14.20
CA PHE A 210 4.90 4.84 13.88
C PHE A 210 5.80 3.91 14.71
N GLU A 211 5.21 3.25 15.70
CA GLU A 211 5.94 2.50 16.74
C GLU A 211 6.80 1.36 16.19
N LEU A 212 6.34 0.68 15.12
CA LEU A 212 7.09 -0.41 14.48
C LEU A 212 8.41 0.03 13.84
N LEU A 213 8.68 1.33 13.73
CA LEU A 213 10.00 1.81 13.34
C LEU A 213 11.07 1.46 14.37
N ARG A 214 10.72 1.28 15.66
CA ARG A 214 11.67 0.80 16.67
C ARG A 214 12.17 -0.61 16.38
N ARG A 215 11.30 -1.48 15.84
CA ARG A 215 11.71 -2.79 15.30
C ARG A 215 12.68 -2.63 14.13
N MET A 216 12.44 -1.66 13.22
CA MET A 216 13.36 -1.39 12.11
C MET A 216 14.74 -0.95 12.61
N ILE A 217 14.80 -0.13 13.67
CA ILE A 217 16.05 0.27 14.32
C ILE A 217 16.77 -0.96 14.88
N LEU A 218 16.10 -1.80 15.68
CA LEU A 218 16.72 -3.02 16.22
C LEU A 218 17.24 -3.94 15.10
N ALA A 219 16.44 -4.15 14.04
CA ALA A 219 16.85 -4.95 12.89
C ALA A 219 18.05 -4.34 12.15
N LEU A 220 18.17 -3.01 12.11
CA LEU A 220 19.31 -2.31 11.52
C LEU A 220 20.59 -2.56 12.33
N PHE A 221 20.53 -2.44 13.67
CA PHE A 221 21.66 -2.77 14.55
C PHE A 221 22.13 -4.22 14.34
N ILE A 222 21.20 -5.17 14.33
CA ILE A 222 21.51 -6.60 14.12
C ILE A 222 22.16 -6.82 12.76
N ARG A 223 21.60 -6.24 11.69
CA ARG A 223 22.11 -6.39 10.32
C ARG A 223 23.53 -5.87 10.15
N HIS A 224 23.86 -4.76 10.81
CA HIS A 224 25.18 -4.13 10.75
C HIS A 224 26.16 -4.64 11.81
N ASN A 225 25.73 -5.58 12.67
CA ASN A 225 26.52 -6.10 13.79
C ASN A 225 27.04 -4.97 14.72
N GLU A 226 26.20 -3.96 14.95
CA GLU A 226 26.50 -2.80 15.80
C GLU A 226 26.29 -3.14 17.29
N ASN A 227 27.00 -2.46 18.18
CA ASN A 227 26.86 -2.71 19.61
C ASN A 227 25.45 -2.29 20.08
N LEU A 228 24.67 -3.27 20.55
CA LEU A 228 23.30 -3.09 21.03
C LEU A 228 23.20 -2.27 22.32
N GLU A 229 24.29 -2.09 23.07
CA GLU A 229 24.33 -1.17 24.22
C GLU A 229 24.07 0.29 23.83
N ASN A 230 24.35 0.65 22.57
CA ASN A 230 24.09 1.98 22.04
C ASN A 230 22.61 2.20 21.66
N LEU A 231 21.77 1.14 21.70
CA LEU A 231 20.34 1.25 21.42
C LEU A 231 19.62 1.91 22.59
N LYS A 232 19.03 3.08 22.35
CA LYS A 232 18.30 3.86 23.37
C LYS A 232 16.80 3.61 23.35
N ASP A 233 16.22 3.46 22.16
CA ASP A 233 14.78 3.35 21.96
C ASP A 233 14.38 1.89 21.71
N PHE A 234 13.99 1.20 22.78
CA PHE A 234 13.53 -0.19 22.67
C PHE A 234 12.10 -0.28 22.12
N ALA A 235 11.88 -1.29 21.28
CA ALA A 235 10.56 -1.66 20.77
C ALA A 235 9.75 -2.41 21.84
N ARG A 236 8.44 -2.51 21.65
CA ARG A 236 7.63 -3.41 22.49
C ARG A 236 8.06 -4.85 22.28
N PHE A 237 8.12 -5.60 23.36
CA PHE A 237 8.49 -7.00 23.36
C PHE A 237 7.72 -7.84 22.33
N GLU A 238 6.41 -7.66 22.24
CA GLU A 238 5.54 -8.40 21.31
C GLU A 238 5.90 -8.18 19.83
N ASP A 239 6.45 -7.01 19.53
CA ASP A 239 6.81 -6.62 18.16
C ASP A 239 8.23 -7.07 17.80
N VAL A 240 9.01 -7.64 18.73
CA VAL A 240 10.42 -8.03 18.49
C VAL A 240 10.86 -9.35 19.11
N ILE A 241 9.98 -10.13 19.75
CA ILE A 241 10.34 -11.39 20.41
C ILE A 241 11.12 -12.35 19.51
N ASP A 242 10.79 -12.40 18.22
CA ASP A 242 11.47 -13.18 17.19
C ASP A 242 12.93 -12.72 16.94
N LEU A 243 13.18 -11.41 16.96
CA LEU A 243 14.53 -10.85 16.86
C LEU A 243 15.31 -11.10 18.15
N LEU A 244 14.69 -10.85 19.30
CA LEU A 244 15.31 -11.00 20.62
C LEU A 244 15.68 -12.45 20.93
N TYR A 245 14.85 -13.42 20.52
CA TYR A 245 15.10 -14.83 20.76
C TYR A 245 16.42 -15.30 20.13
N ASN A 246 16.79 -14.70 19.00
CA ASN A 246 18.01 -15.02 18.26
C ASN A 246 19.25 -14.22 18.72
N LEU A 247 19.09 -13.27 19.65
CA LEU A 247 20.23 -12.53 20.20
C LEU A 247 21.05 -13.39 21.16
N LYS A 248 22.37 -13.19 21.13
CA LYS A 248 23.31 -13.79 22.09
C LYS A 248 23.51 -12.92 23.33
N THR A 249 23.39 -11.61 23.18
CA THR A 249 23.59 -10.64 24.25
C THR A 249 22.24 -10.15 24.80
N PRO A 250 22.00 -10.28 26.12
CA PRO A 250 20.82 -9.70 26.75
C PRO A 250 20.79 -8.18 26.64
N ILE A 251 19.60 -7.62 26.36
CA ILE A 251 19.38 -6.18 26.25
C ILE A 251 18.11 -5.77 27.02
N ASN A 252 18.03 -4.50 27.44
CA ASN A 252 16.85 -3.93 28.11
C ASN A 252 16.32 -4.77 29.29
N LEU A 253 17.22 -5.23 30.18
CA LEU A 253 16.85 -6.05 31.35
C LEU A 253 15.98 -5.32 32.39
N SER A 254 15.84 -4.01 32.26
CA SER A 254 14.87 -3.21 33.03
C SER A 254 13.42 -3.50 32.63
N ASP A 255 13.16 -3.96 31.41
CA ASP A 255 11.83 -4.38 30.97
C ASP A 255 11.56 -5.83 31.41
N PRO A 256 10.48 -6.09 32.19
CA PRO A 256 10.20 -7.43 32.71
C PRO A 256 10.04 -8.51 31.64
N LYS A 257 9.49 -8.18 30.46
CA LYS A 257 9.28 -9.16 29.38
C LYS A 257 10.58 -9.48 28.65
N TYR A 258 11.43 -8.49 28.43
CA TYR A 258 12.79 -8.72 27.93
C TYR A 258 13.57 -9.60 28.90
N LYS A 259 13.59 -9.24 30.18
CA LYS A 259 14.25 -10.02 31.23
C LYS A 259 13.71 -11.45 31.30
N SER A 260 12.40 -11.63 31.21
CA SER A 260 11.75 -12.94 31.17
C SER A 260 12.23 -13.82 30.02
N LEU A 261 12.40 -13.26 28.82
CA LEU A 261 12.92 -14.00 27.67
C LEU A 261 14.35 -14.48 27.90
N PHE A 262 15.25 -13.58 28.31
CA PHE A 262 16.65 -13.92 28.54
C PHE A 262 16.81 -14.89 29.71
N TYR A 263 15.99 -14.77 30.76
CA TYR A 263 15.95 -15.73 31.86
C TYR A 263 15.45 -17.11 31.41
N ALA A 264 14.36 -17.15 30.63
CA ALA A 264 13.83 -18.40 30.08
C ALA A 264 14.83 -19.10 29.15
N LYS A 265 15.59 -18.34 28.37
CA LYS A 265 16.71 -18.82 27.55
C LYS A 265 17.92 -19.25 28.36
N GLY A 266 18.02 -18.89 29.65
CA GLY A 266 19.21 -19.13 30.49
C GLY A 266 20.40 -18.25 30.13
N ASP A 267 20.16 -17.10 29.49
CA ASP A 267 21.20 -16.10 29.19
C ASP A 267 21.51 -15.22 30.42
N ILE A 268 20.63 -15.24 31.43
CA ILE A 268 20.81 -14.59 32.73
C ILE A 268 20.37 -15.55 33.85
N ASP A 269 21.02 -15.45 35.02
CA ASP A 269 20.74 -16.28 36.20
C ASP A 269 19.78 -15.60 37.19
N GLU A 270 19.55 -14.30 37.03
CA GLU A 270 18.71 -13.53 37.96
C GLU A 270 17.24 -13.96 37.84
N LEU A 271 16.71 -14.51 38.93
CA LEU A 271 15.35 -15.04 38.97
C LEU A 271 14.32 -13.94 38.74
N CYS A 272 13.38 -14.19 37.82
CA CYS A 272 12.31 -13.27 37.48
C CYS A 272 11.02 -14.01 37.12
N GLU A 273 9.90 -13.28 37.10
CA GLU A 273 8.63 -13.79 36.60
C GLU A 273 8.72 -14.05 35.10
N ILE A 274 8.16 -15.17 34.64
CA ILE A 274 8.16 -15.54 33.22
C ILE A 274 6.79 -15.24 32.60
N TYR A 275 6.79 -14.36 31.60
CA TYR A 275 5.59 -13.94 30.89
C TYR A 275 5.37 -14.81 29.65
N GLY A 276 4.21 -15.46 29.56
CA GLY A 276 3.81 -16.28 28.40
C GLY A 276 4.01 -17.77 28.63
N PHE A 277 3.12 -18.57 28.03
CA PHE A 277 3.10 -20.02 28.21
C PHE A 277 4.35 -20.66 27.58
N GLU A 278 4.70 -20.25 26.38
CA GLU A 278 5.80 -20.79 25.59
C GLU A 278 7.14 -20.60 26.31
N LEU A 279 7.40 -19.40 26.86
CA LEU A 279 8.62 -19.13 27.64
C LEU A 279 8.67 -19.94 28.93
N ASN A 280 7.53 -20.12 29.61
CA ASN A 280 7.45 -20.97 30.81
C ASN A 280 7.81 -22.43 30.49
N VAL A 281 7.33 -22.95 29.35
CA VAL A 281 7.69 -24.31 28.92
C VAL A 281 9.16 -24.40 28.56
N ILE A 282 9.70 -23.45 27.79
CA ILE A 282 11.12 -23.41 27.43
C ILE A 282 12.01 -23.41 28.68
N LYS A 283 11.70 -22.58 29.68
CA LYS A 283 12.45 -22.56 30.94
C LYS A 283 12.41 -23.91 31.65
N LYS A 284 11.22 -24.49 31.84
CA LYS A 284 11.07 -25.78 32.52
C LYS A 284 11.81 -26.91 31.82
N LEU A 285 11.78 -26.95 30.49
CA LEU A 285 12.53 -27.94 29.71
C LEU A 285 14.04 -27.74 29.86
N LYS A 286 14.50 -26.49 29.83
CA LYS A 286 15.91 -26.16 30.05
C LYS A 286 16.39 -26.55 31.45
N ASP A 287 15.60 -26.27 32.49
CA ASP A 287 15.89 -26.68 33.87
C ASP A 287 15.93 -28.21 34.03
N ALA A 288 15.14 -28.92 33.23
CA ALA A 288 15.18 -30.38 33.11
C ALA A 288 16.31 -30.91 32.21
N LYS A 289 17.23 -30.04 31.76
CA LYS A 289 18.34 -30.35 30.84
C LYS A 289 17.92 -30.87 29.46
N PHE A 290 16.72 -30.51 29.01
CA PHE A 290 16.24 -30.80 27.67
C PHE A 290 16.50 -29.62 26.73
N GLU A 291 17.61 -29.69 25.99
CA GLU A 291 18.08 -28.57 25.13
C GLU A 291 17.51 -28.58 23.71
N ALA A 292 16.82 -29.65 23.31
CA ALA A 292 16.26 -29.79 21.96
C ALA A 292 15.01 -28.92 21.72
N ALA A 293 14.40 -28.34 22.76
CA ALA A 293 13.26 -27.44 22.58
C ALA A 293 13.70 -26.02 22.19
N GLY A 294 12.99 -25.43 21.23
CA GLY A 294 13.16 -24.07 20.76
C GLY A 294 11.84 -23.38 20.47
N LEU A 295 11.92 -22.13 20.00
CA LEU A 295 10.78 -21.38 19.50
C LEU A 295 10.87 -21.17 18.00
N SER A 296 9.75 -21.37 17.32
CA SER A 296 9.50 -20.85 15.97
C SER A 296 8.49 -19.72 16.03
N PHE A 297 8.43 -18.92 14.96
CA PHE A 297 7.58 -17.74 14.89
C PHE A 297 6.75 -17.73 13.61
N ASN A 298 5.46 -17.43 13.77
CA ASN A 298 4.52 -17.19 12.68
C ASN A 298 4.01 -15.75 12.75
N TYR A 299 3.78 -15.15 11.57
CA TYR A 299 3.37 -13.74 11.47
C TYR A 299 1.96 -13.64 10.94
N VAL A 300 1.03 -13.17 11.76
CA VAL A 300 -0.39 -13.12 11.41
C VAL A 300 -0.83 -11.68 11.22
N CYS A 301 -1.59 -11.41 10.16
CA CYS A 301 -2.23 -10.10 10.00
C CYS A 301 -3.46 -9.97 10.92
N LYS A 302 -3.45 -8.94 11.77
CA LYS A 302 -4.56 -8.58 12.66
C LYS A 302 -5.85 -8.25 11.89
N SER A 303 -5.75 -7.70 10.67
CA SER A 303 -6.92 -7.37 9.84
C SER A 303 -7.46 -8.56 9.07
N CYS A 304 -6.67 -9.18 8.18
CA CYS A 304 -7.18 -10.23 7.29
C CYS A 304 -6.96 -11.66 7.78
N LYS A 305 -6.31 -11.84 8.94
CA LYS A 305 -6.05 -13.14 9.59
C LYS A 305 -5.15 -14.13 8.82
N ASN A 306 -4.64 -13.74 7.66
CA ASN A 306 -3.64 -14.54 6.93
C ASN A 306 -2.35 -14.65 7.74
N SER A 307 -1.73 -15.83 7.66
CA SER A 307 -0.44 -16.15 8.27
C SER A 307 0.66 -16.16 7.22
N PHE A 308 1.85 -15.71 7.62
CA PHE A 308 3.02 -15.56 6.77
C PHE A 308 4.25 -16.15 7.47
N PRO A 309 5.20 -16.72 6.72
CA PRO A 309 6.44 -17.28 7.26
C PRO A 309 7.48 -16.22 7.63
N MET A 310 7.27 -14.96 7.23
CA MET A 310 8.19 -13.86 7.46
C MET A 310 7.45 -12.61 7.95
N HIS A 311 8.16 -11.80 8.74
CA HIS A 311 7.65 -10.52 9.22
C HIS A 311 7.31 -9.58 8.06
N PHE A 312 6.25 -8.78 8.23
CA PHE A 312 5.86 -7.74 7.29
C PHE A 312 5.46 -6.47 8.04
N TYR A 313 5.80 -5.30 7.48
CA TYR A 313 5.27 -4.02 7.97
C TYR A 313 3.93 -3.70 7.32
N ARG A 314 3.78 -4.04 6.04
CA ARG A 314 2.52 -3.95 5.28
C ARG A 314 2.06 -5.34 4.89
N CYS A 315 0.80 -5.68 5.18
CA CYS A 315 0.28 -7.02 4.88
C CYS A 315 0.40 -7.32 3.37
N PRO A 316 0.98 -8.46 2.96
CA PRO A 316 1.06 -8.83 1.55
C PRO A 316 -0.31 -9.05 0.89
N VAL A 317 -1.35 -9.37 1.66
CA VAL A 317 -2.69 -9.70 1.15
C VAL A 317 -3.66 -8.52 1.22
N CYS A 318 -3.83 -7.90 2.39
CA CYS A 318 -4.81 -6.80 2.55
C CYS A 318 -4.18 -5.41 2.59
N HIS A 319 -2.85 -5.32 2.51
CA HIS A 319 -2.09 -4.07 2.47
C HIS A 319 -2.23 -3.14 3.68
N GLU A 320 -2.80 -3.61 4.78
CA GLU A 320 -2.87 -2.87 6.04
C GLU A 320 -1.46 -2.72 6.64
N LEU A 321 -1.08 -1.48 6.95
CA LEU A 321 0.20 -1.15 7.56
C LEU A 321 0.15 -1.41 9.07
N GLY A 322 1.22 -1.96 9.65
CA GLY A 322 1.35 -2.23 11.08
C GLY A 322 0.40 -3.29 11.64
N SER A 323 -0.19 -4.09 10.75
CA SER A 323 -1.15 -5.13 11.11
C SER A 323 -0.52 -6.44 11.57
N VAL A 324 0.80 -6.57 11.58
CA VAL A 324 1.50 -7.78 12.01
C VAL A 324 1.26 -8.10 13.49
N LYS A 325 1.15 -9.40 13.80
CA LYS A 325 1.20 -9.98 15.13
C LYS A 325 2.15 -11.18 15.08
N ILE A 326 3.12 -11.22 15.98
CA ILE A 326 4.07 -12.32 16.10
C ILE A 326 3.49 -13.36 17.05
N LEU A 327 3.42 -14.62 16.60
CA LEU A 327 3.02 -15.77 17.40
C LEU A 327 4.22 -16.69 17.55
N SER A 328 4.54 -17.06 18.78
CA SER A 328 5.58 -18.04 19.11
C SER A 328 4.98 -19.42 19.24
N HIS A 329 5.69 -20.44 18.75
CA HIS A 329 5.32 -21.84 18.93
C HIS A 329 6.53 -22.64 19.40
N ILE A 330 6.31 -23.57 20.33
CA ILE A 330 7.35 -24.50 20.77
C ILE A 330 7.63 -25.49 19.64
N THR A 331 8.89 -25.65 19.27
CA THR A 331 9.32 -26.62 18.26
C THR A 331 10.54 -27.37 18.76
N GLU A 332 10.84 -28.48 18.11
CA GLU A 332 12.18 -29.07 18.21
C GLU A 332 13.16 -28.17 17.44
N LYS A 333 14.35 -27.93 17.99
CA LYS A 333 15.46 -27.30 17.28
C LYS A 333 15.89 -28.26 16.18
N PRO A 334 16.18 -27.77 14.97
CA PRO A 334 16.77 -28.62 13.94
C PRO A 334 18.06 -29.23 14.49
N SER A 335 18.12 -30.57 14.54
CA SER A 335 19.35 -31.29 14.86
C SER A 335 20.36 -31.09 13.73
N GLU A 336 21.66 -31.01 14.05
CA GLU A 336 22.70 -30.93 13.01
C GLU A 336 22.63 -32.14 12.05
N ASP A 337 22.05 -33.26 12.49
CA ASP A 337 21.83 -34.48 11.69
C ASP A 337 20.56 -34.44 10.80
N SER A 338 19.64 -33.49 11.02
CA SER A 338 18.35 -33.42 10.29
C SER A 338 18.40 -32.67 8.95
N ASN A 339 19.56 -32.13 8.57
CA ASN A 339 19.80 -31.53 7.23
C ASN A 339 20.33 -32.56 6.23
N THR A 340 19.76 -33.76 6.21
CA THR A 340 19.95 -34.73 5.12
C THR A 340 18.65 -34.90 4.37
N PHE A 341 18.29 -33.98 3.46
CA PHE A 341 17.50 -34.24 2.26
C PHE A 341 17.63 -33.12 1.23
#